data_AF-A0A099T2T3-F1
#
_entry.id   AF-A0A099T2T3-F1
#
_cell.length_a   1.000
_cell.length_b   1.000
_cell.length_c   1.000
_cell.angle_alpha   90.00
_cell.angle_beta   90.00
_cell.angle_gamma   90.00
#
_symmetry.space_group_name_H-M   'P 1'
#
loop_
_entity.id
_entity.type
_entity.pdbx_description
1 polymer ?
#
loop_
_entity_poly.entity_id
_entity_poly.type
_entity_poly.pdbx_seq_one_letter_code
_entity_poly.pdbx_strand_id
1 'polypeptide(L)' 'MDTKTAKAYRFKLGLHHLWEIKNVEVARKYFDKWHYWRIHSNIKEITTLAKMIKMNSHGIIESIKQYP' A
#
# COMPACT_ATOMS: atom_id res chain seq x y z
N MET A 1 10.27 14.03 -15.20
CA MET A 1 9.88 13.95 -13.78
C MET A 1 11.09 13.53 -12.97
N ASP A 2 11.31 14.15 -11.82
CA ASP A 2 12.39 13.77 -10.90
C ASP A 2 12.24 12.31 -10.42
N THR A 3 13.34 11.60 -10.21
CA THR A 3 13.33 10.17 -9.86
C THR A 3 12.66 9.92 -8.50
N LYS A 4 12.75 10.88 -7.57
CA LYS A 4 12.07 10.83 -6.27
C LYS A 4 10.56 10.93 -6.42
N THR A 5 10.09 11.89 -7.23
CA THR A 5 8.66 12.08 -7.53
C THR A 5 8.06 10.87 -8.23
N ALA A 6 8.77 10.30 -9.21
CA ALA A 6 8.32 9.09 -9.90
C ALA A 6 8.16 7.89 -8.94
N LYS A 7 9.10 7.69 -8.00
CA LYS A 7 9.01 6.62 -6.99
C LYS A 7 7.85 6.85 -6.00
N ALA A 8 7.67 8.08 -5.52
CA ALA A 8 6.55 8.44 -4.65
C ALA A 8 5.19 8.25 -5.35
N TYR A 9 5.10 8.61 -6.62
CA TYR A 9 3.88 8.40 -7.42
C TYR A 9 3.56 6.90 -7.58
N ARG A 10 4.55 6.07 -7.90
CA ARG A 10 4.38 4.60 -7.97
C ARG A 10 4.00 3.99 -6.62
N PHE A 11 4.42 4.59 -5.50
CA PHE A 11 3.97 4.20 -4.16
C PHE A 11 2.48 4.48 -3.98
N LYS A 12 2.06 5.72 -4.25
CA LYS A 12 0.65 6.15 -4.18
C LYS A 12 -0.24 5.28 -5.07
N LEU A 13 0.18 5.01 -6.29
CA LEU A 13 -0.59 4.20 -7.23
C LEU A 13 -0.76 2.75 -6.76
N GLY A 14 0.31 2.15 -6.23
CA GLY A 14 0.23 0.79 -5.68
C GLY A 14 -0.71 0.70 -4.48
N LEU A 15 -0.82 1.78 -3.69
CA LEU A 15 -1.80 1.87 -2.61
C LEU A 15 -3.21 2.05 -3.16
N HIS A 16 -3.44 2.91 -4.16
CA HIS A 16 -4.74 3.07 -4.81
C HIS A 16 -5.28 1.76 -5.37
N HIS A 17 -4.42 0.97 -6.02
CA HIS A 17 -4.78 -0.33 -6.57
C HIS A 17 -5.29 -1.32 -5.52
N LEU A 18 -4.87 -1.18 -4.25
CA LEU A 18 -5.40 -2.00 -3.15
C LEU A 18 -6.93 -1.84 -3.00
N TRP A 19 -7.45 -0.61 -3.16
CA TRP A 19 -8.87 -0.32 -3.06
C TRP A 19 -9.68 -0.77 -4.28
N GLU A 20 -9.03 -1.07 -5.40
CA GLU A 20 -9.70 -1.61 -6.59
C GLU A 20 -9.93 -3.13 -6.46
N ILE A 21 -9.25 -3.79 -5.53
CA ILE A 21 -9.36 -5.24 -5.34
C ILE A 21 -10.63 -5.56 -4.54
N LYS A 22 -11.64 -6.11 -5.22
CA LYS A 22 -12.93 -6.49 -4.62
C LYS A 22 -12.86 -7.68 -3.66
N ASN A 23 -11.86 -8.55 -3.82
CA ASN A 23 -11.69 -9.73 -2.99
C ASN A 23 -10.74 -9.44 -1.82
N VAL A 24 -11.24 -9.55 -0.59
CA VAL A 24 -10.51 -9.25 0.65
C VAL A 24 -9.26 -10.11 0.83
N GLU A 25 -9.31 -11.40 0.49
CA GLU A 25 -8.14 -12.28 0.63
C GLU A 25 -7.04 -11.90 -0.36
N VAL A 26 -7.44 -11.55 -1.59
CA VAL A 26 -6.51 -11.05 -2.61
C VAL A 26 -5.93 -9.70 -2.19
N ALA A 27 -6.76 -8.80 -1.64
CA ALA A 27 -6.33 -7.50 -1.14
C ALA A 27 -5.33 -7.66 0.01
N ARG A 28 -5.55 -8.61 0.93
CA ARG A 28 -4.62 -8.92 2.02
C ARG A 28 -3.27 -9.41 1.51
N LYS A 29 -3.26 -10.39 0.59
CA LYS A 29 -2.02 -10.91 -0.01
C LYS A 29 -1.28 -9.82 -0.79
N TYR A 30 -2.02 -8.99 -1.54
CA TYR A 30 -1.45 -7.86 -2.27
C TYR A 30 -0.86 -6.82 -1.31
N PHE A 31 -1.56 -6.49 -0.23
CA PHE A 31 -1.10 -5.55 0.79
C PHE A 31 0.21 -6.00 1.44
N ASP A 32 0.32 -7.27 1.81
CA ASP A 32 1.54 -7.81 2.43
C ASP A 32 2.74 -7.75 1.46
N LYS A 33 2.51 -8.09 0.19
CA LYS A 33 3.52 -8.00 -0.87
C LYS A 33 3.94 -6.55 -1.13
N TRP A 34 2.97 -5.64 -1.22
CA TRP A 34 3.20 -4.21 -1.36
C TRP A 34 4.03 -3.69 -0.18
N HIS A 35 3.62 -3.99 1.06
CA HIS A 35 4.33 -3.58 2.27
C HIS A 35 5.77 -4.06 2.27
N TYR A 36 6.01 -5.34 1.96
CA TYR A 36 7.35 -5.91 1.87
C TYR A 36 8.24 -5.11 0.90
N TRP A 37 7.76 -4.83 -0.31
CA TRP A 37 8.52 -4.02 -1.28
C TRP A 37 8.77 -2.59 -0.82
N ARG A 38 7.83 -1.98 -0.09
CA ARG A 38 7.98 -0.59 0.36
C ARG A 38 8.99 -0.44 1.48
N ILE A 39 9.03 -1.39 2.43
CA ILE A 39 10.03 -1.43 3.49
C ILE A 39 11.45 -1.60 2.93
N HIS A 40 11.60 -2.37 1.83
CA HIS A 40 12.90 -2.60 1.18
C HIS A 40 13.25 -1.54 0.11
N SER A 41 12.47 -0.45 -0.01
CA SER A 41 12.68 0.56 -1.07
C SER A 41 13.86 1.51 -0.84
N ASN A 42 14.50 1.44 0.33
CA ASN A 42 15.60 2.29 0.78
C ASN A 42 15.30 3.81 0.75
N ILE A 43 14.02 4.18 0.82
CA ILE A 43 13.55 5.56 0.96
C ILE A 43 12.91 5.67 2.34
N LYS A 44 13.51 6.49 3.21
CA LYS A 44 13.15 6.58 4.63
C LYS A 44 11.69 6.97 4.82
N GLU A 45 11.23 7.97 4.08
CA GLU A 45 9.87 8.51 4.15
C GLU A 45 8.83 7.48 3.72
N ILE A 46 9.11 6.74 2.64
CA ILE A 46 8.24 5.65 2.16
C ILE A 46 8.20 4.50 3.17
N THR A 47 9.34 4.17 3.77
CA THR A 47 9.46 3.11 4.77
C THR A 47 8.64 3.46 6.01
N THR A 48 8.74 4.70 6.51
CA THR A 48 7.96 5.18 7.65
C THR A 48 6.46 5.13 7.34
N LEU A 49 6.05 5.61 6.16
CA LEU A 49 4.65 5.59 5.75
C LEU A 49 4.12 4.15 5.60
N ALA A 50 4.90 3.23 5.03
CA ALA A 50 4.52 1.83 4.90
C ALA A 50 4.30 1.17 6.27
N LYS A 51 5.16 1.45 7.26
CA LYS A 51 4.99 0.97 8.64
C LYS A 51 3.72 1.50 9.28
N MET A 52 3.45 2.81 9.14
CA MET A 52 2.23 3.43 9.67
C MET A 52 0.97 2.80 9.06
N ILE A 53 0.96 2.58 7.74
CA ILE A 53 -0.17 1.95 7.04
C ILE A 53 -0.34 0.49 7.50
N LYS A 54 0.75 -0.27 7.73
CA LYS A 54 0.69 -1.64 8.25
C LYS A 54 0.07 -1.71 9.65
N MET A 55 0.37 -0.75 10.53
CA MET A 55 -0.26 -0.69 11.85
C MET A 55 -1.78 -0.51 11.75
N ASN A 56 -2.25 0.24 10.76
CA ASN A 56 -3.66 0.52 10.53
C ASN A 56 -4.31 -0.41 9.48
N SER A 57 -3.62 -1.47 9.06
CA SER A 57 -4.06 -2.29 7.91
C SER A 57 -5.37 -3.01 8.13
N HIS A 58 -5.72 -3.28 9.40
CA HIS A 58 -6.98 -3.93 9.74
C HIS A 58 -8.18 -3.09 9.28
N GLY A 59 -8.26 -1.82 9.67
CA GLY A 59 -9.34 -0.93 9.23
C GLY A 59 -9.36 -0.69 7.72
N ILE A 60 -8.18 -0.61 7.09
CA ILE A 60 -8.06 -0.43 5.64
C ILE A 60 -8.63 -1.63 4.88
N ILE A 61 -8.25 -2.85 5.26
CA ILE A 61 -8.72 -4.07 4.58
C ILE A 61 -10.21 -4.30 4.84
N GLU A 62 -10.71 -4.00 6.04
CA GLU A 62 -12.13 -4.10 6.35
C GLU A 62 -12.95 -3.05 5.57
N SER A 63 -12.41 -1.85 5.31
CA SER A 63 -13.10 -0.84 4.50
C SER A 63 -13.42 -1.29 3.07
N ILE A 64 -12.63 -2.22 2.52
CA ILE A 64 -12.84 -2.80 1.17
C ILE A 64 -14.11 -3.66 1.14
N LYS A 65 -14.54 -4.25 2.26
CA LYS A 65 -15.80 -4.99 2.34
C LYS A 65 -17.03 -4.09 2.22
N GLN A 66 -16.90 -2.80 2.56
CA GLN A 66 -18.01 -1.87 2.67
C GLN A 66 -18.43 -1.27 1.31
N TYR A 67 -17.55 -1.30 0.30
CA TYR A 67 -17.80 -0.77 -1.04
C TYR A 67 -17.68 -1.89 -2.10
N PRO A 68 -18.80 -2.46 -2.59
CA PRO A 68 -18.81 -3.47 -3.66
C PRO A 68 -18.48 -2.93 -5.07
#